data_AF-A0A087U4U8-F1
#
_entry.id   AF-A0A087U4U8-F1
#
_cell.length_a   1.000
_cell.length_b   1.000
_cell.length_c   1.000
_cell.angle_alpha   90.00
_cell.angle_beta   90.00
_cell.angle_gamma   90.00
#
_symmetry.space_group_name_H-M   'P 1'
#
loop_
_entity.id
_entity.type
_entity.pdbx_description
1 polymer ?
#
loop_
_entity_poly.entity_id
_entity_poly.type
_entity_poly.pdbx_seq_one_letter_code
_entity_poly.pdbx_strand_id
1 'polypeptide(L)'
;MGRSLRDISSDLKYPKSTVAYVIEKWKAFQKMAEDDDWLSNVLWTDEAHFTIRGSVNAHNCRIWPTENPRTVVEIPLHDEKVTVWVGFTTSTVIGHFFFEEMRDSGFVTATVTGERYADMLQNRIVPSLADKHLLERRIFMQDGAPPHIARRVKDLLRASFGDDRVLSRHFRHAWPPRSPDLSPCNYWLWGYLKSQVYCDRQTSLGMLKDNIRRQCLTITPDMLYSAVHNIIPRLQLLLRNDGEHIEHFL
;
A
#
# COMPACT_ATOMS: atom_id res chain seq x y z
N MET A 1 14.31 -26.06 2.05
CA MET A 1 15.40 -25.04 2.07
C MET A 1 15.28 -24.19 0.81
N GLY A 2 14.83 -22.94 0.94
CA GLY A 2 14.73 -22.02 -0.20
C GLY A 2 16.08 -21.34 -0.47
N ARG A 3 16.43 -21.13 -1.74
CA ARG A 3 17.62 -20.35 -2.13
C ARG A 3 17.49 -18.91 -1.65
N SER A 4 18.58 -18.28 -1.22
CA SER A 4 18.56 -16.89 -0.80
C SER A 4 18.33 -15.97 -2.02
N LEU A 5 17.81 -14.75 -1.80
CA LEU A 5 17.65 -13.76 -2.87
C LEU A 5 18.99 -13.42 -3.56
N ARG A 6 20.12 -13.56 -2.85
CA ARG A 6 21.46 -13.36 -3.41
C ARG A 6 21.82 -14.45 -4.43
N ASP A 7 21.47 -15.72 -4.13
CA ASP A 7 21.81 -16.87 -4.97
C ASP A 7 20.97 -16.94 -6.25
N ILE A 8 19.71 -16.46 -6.21
CA ILE A 8 18.83 -16.44 -7.39
C ILE A 8 19.28 -15.39 -8.41
N SER A 9 19.98 -14.34 -7.95
CA SER A 9 20.34 -13.19 -8.80
C SER A 9 21.60 -13.37 -9.65
N SER A 10 22.51 -14.27 -9.26
CA SER A 10 23.75 -14.54 -10.02
C SER A 10 23.48 -15.23 -11.37
N ASP A 11 22.33 -15.87 -11.52
CA ASP A 11 22.06 -16.82 -12.61
C ASP A 11 21.27 -16.22 -13.78
N LEU A 12 20.79 -14.97 -13.66
CA LEU A 12 19.92 -14.35 -14.67
C LEU A 12 20.71 -13.54 -15.72
N LYS A 13 20.47 -13.83 -17.01
CA LYS A 13 20.96 -13.05 -18.18
C LYS A 13 19.85 -12.10 -18.65
N TYR A 14 20.08 -10.78 -18.61
CA TYR A 14 18.98 -9.78 -18.64
C TYR A 14 18.74 -9.06 -19.99
N PRO A 15 17.49 -8.97 -20.45
CA PRO A 15 16.95 -7.87 -21.27
C PRO A 15 16.41 -6.72 -20.38
N LYS A 16 16.44 -5.49 -20.91
CA LYS A 16 16.46 -4.22 -20.14
C LYS A 16 15.13 -3.65 -19.58
N SER A 17 13.95 -4.28 -19.68
CA SER A 17 12.70 -3.53 -19.41
C SER A 17 11.82 -3.89 -18.21
N THR A 18 12.01 -5.01 -17.50
CA THR A 18 11.15 -5.29 -16.31
C THR A 18 11.91 -5.96 -15.17
N VAL A 19 12.60 -7.08 -15.44
CA VAL A 19 13.28 -7.91 -14.42
C VAL A 19 14.51 -7.23 -13.83
N ALA A 20 15.38 -6.70 -14.70
CA ALA A 20 16.61 -6.04 -14.29
C ALA A 20 16.35 -4.77 -13.47
N TYR A 21 15.28 -4.04 -13.79
CA TYR A 21 14.88 -2.84 -13.06
C TYR A 21 14.36 -3.18 -11.67
N VAL A 22 13.50 -4.21 -11.55
CA VAL A 22 13.03 -4.71 -10.25
C VAL A 22 14.25 -5.22 -9.45
N ILE A 23 15.11 -6.05 -10.03
CA ILE A 23 16.31 -6.61 -9.37
C ILE A 23 17.29 -5.54 -8.88
N GLU A 24 17.62 -4.54 -9.70
CA GLU A 24 18.52 -3.44 -9.31
C GLU A 24 17.94 -2.65 -8.13
N LYS A 25 16.63 -2.37 -8.14
CA LYS A 25 15.98 -1.64 -7.05
C LYS A 25 15.91 -2.47 -5.78
N TRP A 26 15.64 -3.78 -5.90
CA TRP A 26 15.65 -4.70 -4.75
C TRP A 26 17.03 -4.96 -4.18
N LYS A 27 18.08 -5.01 -5.01
CA LYS A 27 19.48 -5.02 -4.55
C LYS A 27 19.82 -3.75 -3.79
N ALA A 28 19.33 -2.59 -4.25
CA ALA A 28 19.49 -1.34 -3.51
C ALA A 28 18.77 -1.42 -2.15
N PHE A 29 17.54 -1.95 -2.08
CA PHE A 29 16.80 -2.12 -0.83
C PHE A 29 17.47 -3.08 0.16
N GLN A 30 17.94 -4.25 -0.32
CA GLN A 30 18.68 -5.20 0.52
C GLN A 30 20.03 -4.63 1.00
N LYS A 31 20.65 -3.74 0.22
CA LYS A 31 21.92 -3.11 0.60
C LYS A 31 21.74 -1.94 1.58
N MET A 32 20.64 -1.20 1.52
CA MET A 32 20.28 -0.15 2.49
C MET A 32 20.04 -0.69 3.90
N ALA A 33 19.65 -1.96 3.97
CA ALA A 33 19.31 -2.66 5.20
C ALA A 33 20.46 -2.70 6.19
N GLU A 34 21.67 -3.10 5.73
CA GLU A 34 22.80 -3.55 6.55
C GLU A 34 22.41 -4.41 7.79
N ASP A 35 21.22 -5.02 7.75
CA ASP A 35 20.49 -5.64 8.84
C ASP A 35 19.58 -6.72 8.25
N ASP A 36 19.45 -7.85 8.93
CA ASP A 36 18.64 -8.98 8.49
C ASP A 36 17.13 -8.66 8.49
N ASP A 37 16.68 -7.58 9.15
CA ASP A 37 15.26 -7.20 9.24
C ASP A 37 14.92 -5.75 8.79
N TRP A 38 15.52 -5.26 7.70
CA TRP A 38 15.20 -3.92 7.17
C TRP A 38 13.74 -3.68 6.79
N LEU A 39 12.99 -4.75 6.49
CA LEU A 39 11.56 -4.67 6.20
C LEU A 39 10.78 -4.10 7.40
N SER A 40 11.27 -4.30 8.62
CA SER A 40 10.72 -3.71 9.84
C SER A 40 10.81 -2.18 9.89
N ASN A 41 11.76 -1.60 9.15
CA ASN A 41 11.96 -0.16 9.08
C ASN A 41 11.15 0.52 7.98
N VAL A 42 10.52 -0.24 7.08
CA VAL A 42 9.67 0.33 6.03
C VAL A 42 8.30 0.70 6.60
N LEU A 43 7.91 1.95 6.36
CA LEU A 43 6.54 2.44 6.54
C LEU A 43 5.79 2.26 5.22
N TRP A 44 4.93 1.25 5.18
CA TRP A 44 4.08 0.93 4.03
C TRP A 44 2.85 1.82 4.04
N THR A 45 2.59 2.49 2.91
CA THR A 45 1.51 3.46 2.80
C THR A 45 0.79 3.34 1.47
N ASP A 46 -0.51 3.58 1.46
CA ASP A 46 -1.34 3.57 0.25
C ASP A 46 -2.72 4.16 0.54
N GLU A 47 -3.51 4.36 -0.51
CA GLU A 47 -4.93 4.74 -0.43
C GLU A 47 -5.87 3.68 -1.00
N ALA A 48 -7.07 3.60 -0.41
CA ALA A 48 -8.17 2.83 -0.99
C ALA A 48 -9.52 3.54 -0.90
N HIS A 49 -10.38 3.20 -1.86
CA HIS A 49 -11.78 3.57 -1.83
C HIS A 49 -12.65 2.48 -1.19
N PHE A 50 -13.57 2.91 -0.33
CA PHE A 50 -14.65 2.09 0.23
C PHE A 50 -15.98 2.76 -0.11
N THR A 51 -16.94 2.03 -0.68
CA THR A 51 -18.31 2.52 -0.91
C THR A 51 -19.26 2.06 0.19
N ILE A 52 -20.40 2.73 0.35
CA ILE A 52 -21.44 2.33 1.33
C ILE A 52 -21.96 0.92 1.04
N ARG A 53 -22.23 0.60 -0.24
CA ARG A 53 -22.81 -0.70 -0.63
C ARG A 53 -21.79 -1.82 -0.78
N GLY A 54 -20.51 -1.51 -0.62
CA GLY A 54 -19.41 -2.43 -0.94
C GLY A 54 -19.21 -2.53 -2.44
N SER A 55 -18.16 -1.89 -2.94
CA SER A 55 -17.69 -2.17 -4.28
C SER A 55 -16.83 -3.42 -4.22
N VAL A 56 -17.40 -4.48 -4.76
CA VAL A 56 -16.70 -5.69 -5.05
C VAL A 56 -15.63 -5.37 -6.11
N ASN A 57 -14.35 -5.36 -5.71
CA ASN A 57 -13.26 -5.16 -6.66
C ASN A 57 -13.30 -6.35 -7.63
N ALA A 58 -13.56 -6.14 -8.92
CA ALA A 58 -13.73 -7.23 -9.89
C ALA A 58 -12.48 -8.12 -10.01
N HIS A 59 -11.30 -7.59 -9.69
CA HIS A 59 -10.06 -8.37 -9.57
C HIS A 59 -10.01 -9.28 -8.31
N ASN A 60 -10.72 -8.93 -7.23
CA ASN A 60 -10.71 -9.68 -5.96
C ASN A 60 -11.96 -10.52 -5.72
N CYS A 61 -13.07 -10.28 -6.41
CA CYS A 61 -14.22 -11.19 -6.45
C CYS A 61 -14.27 -11.92 -7.77
N ARG A 62 -13.40 -12.91 -7.87
CA ARG A 62 -13.59 -13.97 -8.82
C ARG A 62 -14.57 -14.95 -8.18
N ILE A 63 -15.82 -14.96 -8.67
CA ILE A 63 -16.73 -16.06 -8.37
C ILE A 63 -16.11 -17.26 -9.09
N TRP A 64 -15.85 -18.35 -8.37
CA TRP A 64 -15.41 -19.63 -8.95
C TRP A 64 -16.57 -20.64 -8.92
N PRO A 65 -17.48 -20.60 -9.89
CA PRO A 65 -18.50 -21.62 -10.08
C PRO A 65 -18.10 -22.57 -11.22
N THR A 66 -18.57 -23.82 -11.15
CA THR A 66 -18.42 -24.81 -12.23
C THR A 66 -19.17 -24.43 -13.50
N GLU A 67 -20.17 -23.55 -13.41
CA GLU A 67 -20.91 -22.99 -14.55
C GLU A 67 -21.10 -21.48 -14.36
N ASN A 68 -21.11 -20.71 -15.46
CA ASN A 68 -21.27 -19.26 -15.41
C ASN A 68 -22.61 -18.89 -14.71
N PRO A 69 -22.58 -18.15 -13.59
CA PRO A 69 -23.76 -17.96 -12.74
C PRO A 69 -24.78 -16.99 -13.34
N ARG A 70 -24.47 -16.33 -14.47
CA ARG A 70 -25.31 -15.31 -15.12
C ARG A 70 -25.81 -14.20 -14.19
N THR A 71 -25.15 -14.00 -13.05
CA THR A 71 -25.49 -12.96 -12.10
C THR A 71 -25.02 -11.62 -12.62
N VAL A 72 -25.96 -10.72 -12.91
CA VAL A 72 -25.69 -9.32 -13.20
C VAL A 72 -25.85 -8.55 -11.89
N VAL A 73 -24.75 -7.98 -11.39
CA VAL A 73 -24.79 -7.06 -10.24
C VAL A 73 -24.78 -5.64 -10.78
N GLU A 74 -25.91 -4.95 -10.69
CA GLU A 74 -25.98 -3.53 -11.00
C GLU A 74 -25.30 -2.73 -9.88
N ILE A 75 -24.26 -1.96 -10.25
CA ILE A 75 -23.57 -1.04 -9.35
C ILE A 75 -23.86 0.39 -9.84
N PRO A 76 -24.36 1.30 -8.99
CA PRO A 76 -24.53 2.70 -9.36
C PRO A 76 -23.21 3.32 -9.83
N LEU A 77 -23.26 4.13 -10.90
CA LEU A 77 -22.09 4.81 -11.45
C LEU A 77 -21.39 5.74 -10.43
N HIS A 78 -22.14 6.22 -9.42
CA HIS A 78 -21.68 7.15 -8.39
C HIS A 78 -22.17 6.74 -7.00
N ASP A 79 -21.72 5.58 -6.51
CA ASP A 79 -21.92 5.22 -5.11
C ASP A 79 -21.12 6.17 -4.19
N GLU A 80 -21.76 6.60 -3.10
CA GLU A 80 -21.08 7.32 -2.03
C GLU A 80 -19.91 6.49 -1.51
N LYS A 81 -18.73 7.11 -1.47
CA LYS A 81 -17.48 6.45 -1.12
C LYS A 81 -16.67 7.28 -0.15
N VAL A 82 -15.75 6.65 0.56
CA VAL A 82 -14.65 7.28 1.32
C VAL A 82 -13.32 6.90 0.69
N THR A 83 -12.36 7.82 0.70
CA THR A 83 -10.96 7.55 0.38
C THR A 83 -10.16 7.58 1.68
N VAL A 84 -9.51 6.47 2.00
CA VAL A 84 -8.72 6.33 3.22
C VAL A 84 -7.26 6.05 2.86
N TRP A 85 -6.35 6.79 3.47
CA TRP A 85 -4.93 6.47 3.54
C TRP A 85 -4.65 5.67 4.79
N VAL A 86 -3.81 4.64 4.73
CA VAL A 86 -3.33 3.89 5.89
C VAL A 86 -1.82 3.72 5.81
N GLY A 87 -1.13 3.90 6.94
CA GLY A 87 0.29 3.66 7.08
C GLY A 87 0.59 2.64 8.19
N PHE A 88 1.46 1.66 7.93
CA PHE A 88 1.83 0.64 8.90
C PHE A 88 3.27 0.13 8.75
N THR A 89 3.80 -0.46 9.82
CA THR A 89 5.07 -1.20 9.87
C THR A 89 4.82 -2.68 10.13
N THR A 90 5.87 -3.49 10.25
CA THR A 90 5.77 -4.92 10.63
C THR A 90 5.10 -5.18 11.98
N SER A 91 4.99 -4.16 12.84
CA SER A 91 4.54 -4.33 14.23
C SER A 91 3.33 -3.47 14.60
N THR A 92 3.04 -2.39 13.87
CA THR A 92 1.94 -1.50 14.24
C THR A 92 1.36 -0.73 13.06
N VAL A 93 0.06 -0.46 13.12
CA VAL A 93 -0.60 0.54 12.28
C VAL A 93 -0.29 1.92 12.87
N ILE A 94 0.37 2.78 12.09
CA ILE A 94 0.72 4.14 12.51
C ILE A 94 -0.53 5.02 12.58
N GLY A 95 -1.41 4.87 11.60
CA GLY A 95 -2.65 5.62 11.55
C GLY A 95 -3.37 5.49 10.22
N HIS A 96 -4.50 6.18 10.15
CA HIS A 96 -5.33 6.31 8.96
C HIS A 96 -5.76 7.77 8.79
N PHE A 97 -6.07 8.16 7.55
CA PHE A 97 -6.56 9.50 7.23
C PHE A 97 -7.65 9.43 6.17
N PHE A 98 -8.76 10.13 6.38
CA PHE A 98 -9.83 10.23 5.39
C PHE A 98 -9.67 11.52 4.58
N PHE A 99 -9.65 11.40 3.26
CA PHE A 99 -9.67 12.57 2.39
C PHE A 99 -11.10 13.07 2.24
N GLU A 100 -11.45 14.10 3.01
CA GLU A 100 -12.77 14.70 3.03
C GLU A 100 -12.74 16.23 3.12
N GLU A 101 -13.85 16.84 2.76
CA GLU A 101 -14.08 18.27 2.90
C GLU A 101 -15.45 18.52 3.53
N MET A 102 -15.54 19.53 4.39
CA MET A 102 -16.80 19.94 5.01
C MET A 102 -17.62 20.73 4.00
N ARG A 103 -18.86 20.33 3.78
CA ARG A 103 -19.89 21.07 3.04
C ARG A 103 -21.12 21.27 3.93
N ASP A 104 -22.09 22.06 3.45
CA ASP A 104 -23.33 22.34 4.19
C ASP A 104 -24.09 21.06 4.57
N SER A 105 -23.98 20.00 3.76
CA SER A 105 -24.58 18.70 3.98
C SER A 105 -23.70 17.72 4.78
N GLY A 106 -22.57 18.18 5.34
CA GLY A 106 -21.60 17.36 6.07
C GLY A 106 -20.33 17.05 5.28
N PHE A 107 -19.53 16.10 5.80
CA PHE A 107 -18.28 15.69 5.17
C PHE A 107 -18.53 14.87 3.90
N VAL A 108 -17.94 15.31 2.80
CA VAL A 108 -17.92 14.57 1.54
C VAL A 108 -16.49 14.18 1.16
N THR A 109 -16.35 13.09 0.44
CA THR A 109 -15.04 12.60 0.01
C THR A 109 -14.39 13.54 -0.99
N ALA A 110 -13.15 13.89 -0.71
CA ALA A 110 -12.33 14.74 -1.55
C ALA A 110 -11.40 13.91 -2.45
N THR A 111 -11.11 14.43 -3.63
CA THR A 111 -10.09 13.88 -4.52
C THR A 111 -8.71 14.04 -3.90
N VAL A 112 -7.88 12.99 -3.97
CA VAL A 112 -6.48 13.05 -3.54
C VAL A 112 -5.68 13.85 -4.56
N THR A 113 -5.36 15.09 -4.22
CA THR A 113 -4.44 15.95 -4.99
C THR A 113 -3.08 15.98 -4.32
N GLY A 114 -2.03 16.36 -5.05
CA GLY A 114 -0.69 16.53 -4.45
C GLY A 114 -0.68 17.51 -3.27
N GLU A 115 -1.49 18.57 -3.33
CA GLU A 115 -1.63 19.53 -2.23
C GLU A 115 -2.28 18.90 -0.99
N ARG A 116 -3.41 18.21 -1.14
CA ARG A 116 -4.10 17.56 -0.01
C ARG A 116 -3.26 16.43 0.58
N TYR A 117 -2.53 15.69 -0.26
CA TYR A 117 -1.61 14.66 0.20
C TYR A 117 -0.43 15.27 0.98
N ALA A 118 0.15 16.37 0.49
CA ALA A 118 1.18 17.11 1.22
C ALA A 118 0.66 17.66 2.56
N ASP A 119 -0.57 18.19 2.60
CA ASP A 119 -1.20 18.68 3.84
C ASP A 119 -1.40 17.55 4.86
N MET A 120 -1.85 16.37 4.41
CA MET A 120 -1.97 15.18 5.25
C MET A 120 -0.61 14.79 5.84
N LEU A 121 0.43 14.70 5.00
CA LEU A 121 1.77 14.35 5.45
C LEU A 121 2.31 15.35 6.46
N GLN A 122 2.24 16.64 6.13
CA GLN A 122 2.82 17.73 6.93
C GLN A 122 2.11 17.90 8.27
N ASN A 123 0.78 17.82 8.29
CA ASN A 123 0.00 18.18 9.47
C ASN A 123 -0.42 16.97 10.32
N ARG A 124 -0.32 15.75 9.79
CA ARG A 124 -0.79 14.53 10.48
C ARG A 124 0.29 13.46 10.59
N ILE A 125 0.84 13.03 9.47
CA ILE A 125 1.69 11.83 9.44
C ILE A 125 3.09 12.11 10.00
N VAL A 126 3.76 13.15 9.52
CA VAL A 126 5.11 13.51 9.99
C VAL A 126 5.13 13.84 11.49
N PRO A 127 4.21 14.67 12.02
CA PRO A 127 4.11 14.89 13.46
C PRO A 127 3.85 13.59 14.25
N SER A 128 2.90 12.75 13.80
CA SER A 128 2.61 11.49 14.49
C SER A 128 3.80 10.53 14.55
N LEU A 129 4.61 10.48 13.49
CA LEU A 129 5.85 9.70 13.47
C LEU A 129 6.92 10.31 14.38
N ALA A 130 7.02 11.63 14.45
CA ALA A 130 7.95 12.33 15.34
C ALA A 130 7.59 12.08 16.81
N ASP A 131 6.32 12.21 17.18
CA ASP A 131 5.81 11.97 18.54
C ASP A 131 6.04 10.53 19.01
N LYS A 132 6.02 9.57 18.09
CA LYS A 132 6.31 8.15 18.36
C LYS A 132 7.81 7.81 18.30
N HIS A 133 8.68 8.80 18.06
CA HIS A 133 10.12 8.62 17.84
C HIS A 133 10.46 7.64 16.69
N LEU A 134 9.60 7.61 15.66
CA LEU A 134 9.76 6.74 14.49
C LEU A 134 10.31 7.50 13.28
N LEU A 135 10.17 8.82 13.22
CA LEU A 135 10.49 9.60 12.02
C LEU A 135 11.93 9.37 11.51
N GLU A 136 12.92 9.31 12.41
CA GLU A 136 14.34 9.15 12.08
C GLU A 136 14.74 7.72 11.70
N ARG A 137 13.91 6.73 12.06
CA ARG A 137 14.20 5.30 11.84
C ARG A 137 13.45 4.70 10.66
N ARG A 138 12.42 5.39 10.16
CA ARG A 138 11.55 4.83 9.12
C ARG A 138 12.02 5.19 7.73
N ILE A 139 11.82 4.23 6.84
CA ILE A 139 11.92 4.37 5.39
C ILE A 139 10.49 4.56 4.87
N PHE A 140 10.18 5.73 4.31
CA PHE A 140 8.83 6.05 3.83
C PHE A 140 8.61 5.43 2.45
N MET A 141 7.62 4.56 2.29
CA MET A 141 7.28 3.96 0.99
C MET A 141 5.95 4.49 0.46
N GLN A 142 5.94 4.90 -0.81
CA GLN A 142 4.74 5.22 -1.59
C GLN A 142 4.93 4.85 -3.06
N ASP A 143 3.81 4.68 -3.79
CA ASP A 143 3.85 4.34 -5.21
C ASP A 143 4.12 5.56 -6.12
N GLY A 144 4.03 5.34 -7.43
CA GLY A 144 4.28 6.37 -8.44
C GLY A 144 3.07 7.22 -8.85
N ALA A 145 1.97 7.23 -8.10
CA ALA A 145 0.75 7.96 -8.46
C ALA A 145 0.99 9.48 -8.62
N PRO A 146 0.22 10.18 -9.47
CA PRO A 146 0.44 11.61 -9.73
C PRO A 146 0.48 12.50 -8.47
N PRO A 147 -0.39 12.34 -7.44
CA PRO A 147 -0.29 13.11 -6.20
C PRO A 147 1.04 12.89 -5.47
N HIS A 148 1.55 11.66 -5.46
CA HIS A 148 2.76 11.25 -4.72
C HIS A 148 4.04 11.86 -5.30
N ILE A 149 4.06 12.15 -6.60
CA ILE A 149 5.21 12.73 -7.30
C ILE A 149 5.11 14.25 -7.48
N ALA A 150 4.08 14.89 -6.92
CA ALA A 150 3.93 16.34 -6.90
C ALA A 150 5.15 17.00 -6.24
N ARG A 151 5.50 18.20 -6.70
CA ARG A 151 6.71 18.91 -6.22
C ARG A 151 6.69 19.09 -4.70
N ARG A 152 5.59 19.64 -4.17
CA ARG A 152 5.40 19.89 -2.73
C ARG A 152 5.56 18.61 -1.90
N VAL A 153 4.99 17.49 -2.36
CA VAL A 153 5.11 16.19 -1.67
C VAL A 153 6.55 15.71 -1.63
N LYS A 154 7.26 15.77 -2.76
CA LYS A 154 8.67 15.34 -2.82
C LYS A 154 9.57 16.20 -1.93
N ASP A 155 9.38 17.51 -1.94
CA ASP A 155 10.18 18.44 -1.14
C ASP A 155 9.94 18.20 0.35
N LEU A 156 8.68 17.97 0.76
CA LEU A 156 8.33 17.59 2.13
C LEU A 156 8.98 16.27 2.54
N LEU A 157 8.87 15.22 1.72
CA LEU A 157 9.47 13.92 2.02
C LEU A 157 11.00 14.00 2.13
N ARG A 158 11.67 14.79 1.27
CA ARG A 158 13.11 15.05 1.41
C ARG A 158 13.45 15.77 2.70
N ALA A 159 12.67 16.77 3.09
CA ALA A 159 12.89 17.50 4.32
C ALA A 159 12.68 16.63 5.58
N SER A 160 11.70 15.72 5.56
CA SER A 160 11.34 14.90 6.72
C SER A 160 12.14 13.60 6.84
N PHE A 161 12.43 12.94 5.72
CA PHE A 161 13.08 11.61 5.71
C PHE A 161 14.49 11.64 5.10
N GLY A 162 14.81 12.62 4.26
CA GLY A 162 16.04 12.62 3.44
C GLY A 162 15.89 11.76 2.17
N ASP A 163 16.76 11.96 1.19
CA ASP A 163 16.64 11.29 -0.13
C ASP A 163 16.87 9.77 -0.07
N ASP A 164 17.63 9.31 0.95
CA ASP A 164 17.97 7.90 1.14
C ASP A 164 16.90 7.11 1.89
N ARG A 165 15.99 7.74 2.64
CA ARG A 165 14.94 7.05 3.43
C ARG A 165 13.55 7.16 2.82
N VAL A 166 13.48 7.32 1.50
CA VAL A 166 12.21 7.37 0.76
C VAL A 166 12.23 6.39 -0.41
N LEU A 167 11.27 5.47 -0.43
CA LEU A 167 10.98 4.58 -1.54
C LEU A 167 9.84 5.15 -2.36
N SER A 168 10.19 5.92 -3.39
CA SER A 168 9.22 6.57 -4.26
C SER A 168 9.86 6.94 -5.58
N ARG A 169 9.06 7.09 -6.63
CA ARG A 169 9.53 7.61 -7.91
C ARG A 169 10.19 9.00 -7.72
N HIS A 170 11.30 9.24 -8.42
CA HIS A 170 12.12 10.47 -8.34
C HIS A 170 12.97 10.66 -7.06
N PHE A 171 13.14 9.61 -6.28
CA PHE A 171 14.15 9.52 -5.22
C PHE A 171 15.25 8.54 -5.63
N ARG A 172 16.38 8.53 -4.91
CA ARG A 172 17.46 7.56 -5.11
C ARG A 172 16.94 6.12 -5.21
N HIS A 173 16.05 5.76 -4.28
CA HIS A 173 15.46 4.44 -4.16
C HIS A 173 14.05 4.39 -4.78
N ALA A 174 13.98 4.44 -6.11
CA ALA A 174 12.69 4.44 -6.80
C ALA A 174 11.88 3.15 -6.60
N TRP A 175 10.61 3.30 -6.21
CA TRP A 175 9.61 2.23 -6.22
C TRP A 175 9.22 1.86 -7.66
N PRO A 176 9.13 0.56 -8.01
CA PRO A 176 8.85 0.17 -9.38
C PRO A 176 7.39 0.47 -9.80
N PRO A 177 7.19 0.96 -11.05
CA PRO A 177 5.84 1.22 -11.54
C PRO A 177 5.07 -0.09 -11.69
N ARG A 178 3.74 -0.04 -11.49
CA ARG A 178 2.83 -1.18 -11.68
C ARG A 178 3.25 -2.44 -10.91
N SER A 179 3.68 -2.27 -9.66
CA SER A 179 4.10 -3.37 -8.79
C SER A 179 3.18 -3.53 -7.58
N PRO A 180 1.85 -3.74 -7.76
CA PRO A 180 0.94 -3.96 -6.64
C PRO A 180 1.27 -5.27 -5.90
N ASP A 181 1.82 -6.27 -6.60
CA ASP A 181 2.30 -7.55 -6.06
C ASP A 181 3.39 -7.40 -4.99
N LEU A 182 4.02 -6.22 -4.92
CA LEU A 182 5.08 -5.88 -3.98
C LEU A 182 4.63 -4.94 -2.86
N SER A 183 3.36 -4.54 -2.82
CA SER A 183 2.84 -3.68 -1.77
C SER A 183 1.93 -4.48 -0.84
N PRO A 184 2.32 -4.65 0.45
CA PRO A 184 1.46 -5.25 1.47
C PRO A 184 0.10 -4.54 1.61
N CYS A 185 0.02 -3.26 1.25
CA CYS A 185 -1.26 -2.55 1.19
C CYS A 185 -2.20 -3.17 0.14
N ASN A 186 -1.66 -3.44 -1.06
CA ASN A 186 -2.42 -3.92 -2.20
C ASN A 186 -2.79 -5.40 -2.10
N TYR A 187 -1.82 -6.28 -1.82
CA TYR A 187 -2.08 -7.72 -1.82
C TYR A 187 -2.72 -8.24 -0.53
N TRP A 188 -2.77 -7.45 0.54
CA TRP A 188 -3.29 -7.88 1.84
C TRP A 188 -4.21 -6.85 2.49
N LEU A 189 -3.71 -5.67 2.87
CA LEU A 189 -4.42 -4.75 3.76
C LEU A 189 -5.83 -4.41 3.24
N TRP A 190 -5.94 -4.00 1.98
CA TRP A 190 -7.22 -3.57 1.43
C TRP A 190 -8.20 -4.72 1.24
N GLY A 191 -7.72 -5.91 0.87
CA GLY A 191 -8.54 -7.12 0.81
C GLY A 191 -9.09 -7.49 2.19
N TYR A 192 -8.21 -7.51 3.19
CA TYR A 192 -8.57 -7.81 4.57
C TYR A 192 -9.54 -6.78 5.16
N LEU A 193 -9.24 -5.48 5.06
CA LEU A 193 -10.12 -4.45 5.60
C LEU A 193 -11.48 -4.47 4.92
N LYS A 194 -11.55 -4.67 3.60
CA LYS A 194 -12.84 -4.82 2.91
C LYS A 194 -13.62 -6.03 3.41
N SER A 195 -12.96 -7.17 3.63
CA SER A 195 -13.65 -8.36 4.14
C SER A 195 -14.24 -8.13 5.54
N GLN A 196 -13.56 -7.38 6.40
CA GLN A 196 -14.04 -7.09 7.75
C GLN A 196 -15.09 -5.95 7.80
N VAL A 197 -14.86 -4.89 7.03
CA VAL A 197 -15.75 -3.71 7.01
C VAL A 197 -17.12 -4.04 6.43
N TYR A 198 -17.17 -4.94 5.44
CA TYR A 198 -18.40 -5.32 4.77
C TYR A 198 -19.11 -6.54 5.37
N CYS A 199 -18.63 -7.09 6.48
CA CYS A 199 -19.41 -8.03 7.30
C CYS A 199 -20.71 -7.38 7.81
N ASP A 200 -20.65 -6.10 8.17
CA ASP A 200 -21.79 -5.31 8.61
C ASP A 200 -22.34 -4.46 7.47
N ARG A 201 -23.66 -4.37 7.33
CA ARG A 201 -24.30 -3.46 6.37
C ARG A 201 -24.06 -2.01 6.82
N GLN A 202 -23.32 -1.26 6.00
CA GLN A 202 -23.11 0.17 6.22
C GLN A 202 -24.31 0.96 5.67
N THR A 203 -24.88 1.84 6.49
CA THR A 203 -26.06 2.66 6.10
C THR A 203 -25.74 4.15 5.95
N SER A 204 -24.52 4.57 6.28
CA SER A 204 -24.04 5.95 6.10
C SER A 204 -22.51 6.00 5.96
N LEU A 205 -21.97 7.10 5.43
CA LEU A 205 -20.52 7.36 5.41
C LEU A 205 -19.92 7.44 6.82
N GLY A 206 -20.68 7.96 7.80
CA GLY A 206 -20.25 8.01 9.20
C GLY A 206 -19.97 6.61 9.76
N MET A 207 -20.96 5.70 9.63
CA MET A 207 -20.81 4.31 10.07
C MET A 207 -19.70 3.58 9.32
N LEU A 208 -19.58 3.80 8.01
CA LEU A 208 -18.50 3.23 7.21
C LEU A 208 -17.13 3.68 7.73
N LYS A 209 -16.95 4.97 8.01
CA LYS A 209 -15.70 5.50 8.60
C LYS A 209 -15.44 4.88 9.97
N ASP A 210 -16.42 4.85 10.85
CA ASP A 210 -16.25 4.29 12.20
C ASP A 210 -15.93 2.80 12.18
N ASN A 211 -16.52 2.03 11.26
CA ASN A 211 -16.16 0.63 11.06
C ASN A 211 -14.72 0.51 10.55
N ILE A 212 -14.31 1.28 9.52
CA ILE A 212 -12.91 1.27 9.05
C ILE A 212 -11.94 1.57 10.20
N ARG A 213 -12.22 2.59 11.03
CA ARG A 213 -11.40 2.92 12.21
C ARG A 213 -11.28 1.72 13.15
N ARG A 214 -12.42 1.12 13.49
CA ARG A 214 -12.47 -0.04 14.39
C ARG A 214 -11.69 -1.21 13.82
N GLN A 215 -11.86 -1.55 12.54
CA GLN A 215 -11.15 -2.68 11.92
C GLN A 215 -9.64 -2.44 11.84
N CYS A 216 -9.19 -1.21 11.57
CA CYS A 216 -7.77 -0.87 11.64
C CYS A 216 -7.16 -1.15 13.03
N LEU A 217 -7.93 -0.96 14.11
CA LEU A 217 -7.47 -1.24 15.48
C LEU A 217 -7.44 -2.74 15.82
N THR A 218 -8.12 -3.59 15.05
CA THR A 218 -8.09 -5.05 15.23
C THR A 218 -6.90 -5.73 14.57
N ILE A 219 -6.18 -5.02 13.69
CA ILE A 219 -5.01 -5.57 12.99
C ILE A 219 -3.91 -5.86 14.00
N THR A 220 -3.52 -7.13 14.11
CA THR A 220 -2.51 -7.57 15.08
C THR A 220 -1.09 -7.44 14.53
N PRO A 221 -0.06 -7.36 15.41
CA PRO A 221 1.33 -7.40 14.98
C PRO A 221 1.68 -8.64 14.16
N ASP A 222 1.14 -9.82 14.48
CA ASP A 222 1.42 -11.06 13.73
C ASP A 222 0.91 -11.00 12.29
N MET A 223 -0.25 -10.36 12.08
CA MET A 223 -0.79 -10.15 10.75
C MET A 223 0.08 -9.20 9.94
N LEU A 224 0.53 -8.10 10.55
CA LEU A 224 1.42 -7.12 9.92
C LEU A 224 2.76 -7.74 9.56
N TYR A 225 3.36 -8.47 10.49
CA TYR A 225 4.62 -9.19 10.29
C TYR A 225 4.48 -10.18 9.14
N SER A 226 3.47 -11.05 9.19
CA SER A 226 3.22 -12.04 8.14
C SER A 226 2.98 -11.39 6.77
N ALA A 227 2.18 -10.32 6.73
CA ALA A 227 1.89 -9.60 5.49
C ALA A 227 3.15 -9.00 4.89
N VAL A 228 3.99 -8.32 5.68
CA VAL A 228 5.23 -7.70 5.21
C VAL A 228 6.26 -8.75 4.79
N HIS A 229 6.47 -9.80 5.57
CA HIS A 229 7.45 -10.84 5.24
C HIS A 229 7.05 -11.69 4.01
N ASN A 230 5.76 -11.74 3.66
CA ASN A 230 5.28 -12.36 2.42
C ASN A 230 5.82 -11.66 1.15
N ILE A 231 6.42 -10.47 1.28
CA ILE A 231 7.12 -9.85 0.16
C ILE A 231 8.31 -10.70 -0.32
N ILE A 232 9.00 -11.42 0.58
CA ILE A 232 10.18 -12.23 0.25
C ILE A 232 9.83 -13.37 -0.73
N PRO A 233 8.87 -14.26 -0.45
CA PRO A 233 8.49 -15.29 -1.42
C PRO A 233 7.88 -14.70 -2.70
N ARG A 234 7.13 -13.59 -2.63
CA ARG A 234 6.62 -12.88 -3.82
C ARG A 234 7.77 -12.40 -4.71
N LEU A 235 8.83 -11.87 -4.13
CA LEU A 235 10.03 -11.50 -4.88
C LEU A 235 10.71 -12.71 -5.51
N GLN A 236 10.86 -13.79 -4.76
CA GLN A 236 11.45 -15.02 -5.31
C GLN A 236 10.64 -15.53 -6.51
N LEU A 237 9.31 -15.42 -6.47
CA LEU A 237 8.44 -15.75 -7.60
C LEU A 237 8.62 -14.78 -8.77
N LEU A 238 8.67 -13.46 -8.52
CA LEU A 238 8.94 -12.46 -9.56
C LEU A 238 10.29 -12.68 -10.23
N LEU A 239 11.31 -13.08 -9.47
CA LEU A 239 12.63 -13.44 -10.01
C LEU A 239 12.60 -14.69 -10.87
N ARG A 240 11.84 -15.71 -10.46
CA ARG A 240 11.67 -16.95 -11.23
C ARG A 240 10.82 -16.76 -12.48
N ASN A 241 9.92 -15.77 -12.46
CA ASN A 241 8.98 -15.49 -13.53
C ASN A 241 9.41 -14.28 -14.38
N ASP A 242 10.72 -14.00 -14.45
CA ASP A 242 11.27 -12.91 -15.26
C ASP A 242 10.48 -11.58 -15.14
N GLY A 243 10.13 -11.20 -13.90
CA GLY A 243 9.47 -9.94 -13.58
C GLY A 243 8.03 -9.80 -14.09
N GLU A 244 7.41 -10.86 -14.63
CA GLU A 244 6.01 -10.89 -15.03
C GLU A 244 5.06 -11.12 -13.84
N HIS A 245 3.76 -10.85 -14.04
CA HIS A 245 2.72 -10.99 -13.01
C HIS A 245 2.72 -12.37 -12.35
N ILE A 246 2.71 -12.40 -11.02
CA ILE A 246 2.86 -13.64 -10.24
C ILE A 246 1.57 -14.14 -9.59
N GLU A 247 0.46 -13.41 -9.74
CA GLU A 247 -0.83 -13.73 -9.10
C GLU A 247 -1.31 -15.17 -9.37
N HIS A 248 -0.93 -15.75 -10.52
CA HIS A 248 -1.30 -17.12 -10.89
C HIS A 248 -0.47 -18.22 -10.21
N PHE A 249 0.59 -17.84 -9.49
CA PHE A 249 1.45 -18.75 -8.72
C PHE A 249 1.25 -18.66 -7.21
N LEU A 250 0.40 -17.74 -6.75
CA LEU A 250 0.21 -17.38 -5.34
C LEU A 250 -1.04 -18.02 -4.72
#